data_AF-A0A4R0QYM0-F1
#
_entry.id   AF-A0A4R0QYM0-F1
#
_cell.length_a   1.000
_cell.length_b   1.000
_cell.length_c   1.000
_cell.angle_alpha   90.00
_cell.angle_beta   90.00
_cell.angle_gamma   90.00
#
_symmetry.space_group_name_H-M   'P 1'
#
loop_
_entity.id
_entity.type
_entity.pdbx_description
1 polymer ?
#
loop_
_entity_poly.entity_id
_entity_poly.type
_entity_poly.pdbx_seq_one_letter_code
_entity_poly.pdbx_strand_id
1 'polypeptide(L)'
;MNNQQAAAAVLRFWFEDCRPRQWFQQSDAFDGEVRSRFGPLTMEALAGQLTAWGEEPDSGLALVLLLDQFSRQLYRDQPEAFSGDAAALALSRQALTCGWLSDEASRPRRQFWLMPFLHSETLADLEEGIPLLERFSDPATAAVARKNRELLLRFGRYPHRNAALGRLSTADEESYLLTRHLPQCDCCGKAGPLHYRVRSDARPEWRLTCPECWEPISRQPGYRYGGTRKANRRQRKR
;
A
#
# COMPACT_ATOMS: atom_id res chain seq x y z
N MET A 1 -1.82 17.76 -25.77
CA MET A 1 -2.36 18.50 -24.60
C MET A 1 -1.28 19.41 -24.09
N ASN A 2 -1.60 20.63 -23.64
CA ASN A 2 -0.61 21.40 -22.89
C ASN A 2 -0.27 20.64 -21.59
N ASN A 3 0.97 20.71 -21.11
CA ASN A 3 1.46 19.99 -19.93
C ASN A 3 0.53 20.16 -18.72
N GLN A 4 0.00 21.37 -18.51
CA GLN A 4 -0.91 21.66 -17.41
C GLN A 4 -2.29 20.97 -17.56
N GLN A 5 -2.78 20.79 -18.78
CA GLN A 5 -4.02 20.04 -19.03
C GLN A 5 -3.83 18.54 -18.79
N ALA A 6 -2.65 18.01 -19.14
CA ALA A 6 -2.33 16.60 -18.89
C ALA A 6 -2.23 16.31 -17.39
N ALA A 7 -1.56 17.17 -16.62
CA ALA A 7 -1.49 17.07 -15.16
C ALA A 7 -2.89 17.11 -14.52
N ALA A 8 -3.73 18.08 -14.92
CA ALA A 8 -5.10 18.18 -14.44
C ALA A 8 -5.93 16.93 -14.78
N ALA A 9 -5.73 16.33 -15.96
CA ALA A 9 -6.41 15.09 -16.36
C ALA A 9 -6.01 13.90 -15.48
N VAL A 10 -4.74 13.78 -15.09
CA VAL A 10 -4.27 12.74 -14.15
C VAL A 10 -4.94 12.91 -12.80
N LEU A 11 -4.93 14.13 -12.24
CA LEU A 11 -5.54 14.39 -10.94
C LEU A 11 -7.05 14.15 -10.93
N ARG A 12 -7.77 14.64 -11.94
CA ARG A 12 -9.21 14.41 -12.08
C ARG A 12 -9.53 12.92 -12.16
N PHE A 13 -8.82 12.20 -13.02
CA PHE A 13 -9.04 10.76 -13.14
C PHE A 13 -8.82 10.04 -11.81
N TRP A 14 -7.73 10.34 -11.11
CA TRP A 14 -7.39 9.64 -9.89
C TRP A 14 -8.28 10.01 -8.70
N PHE A 15 -8.63 11.29 -8.53
CA PHE A 15 -9.32 11.77 -7.34
C PHE A 15 -10.83 11.94 -7.50
N GLU A 16 -11.34 12.07 -8.73
CA GLU A 16 -12.75 12.30 -9.01
C GLU A 16 -13.41 11.10 -9.72
N ASP A 17 -12.77 10.56 -10.75
CA ASP A 17 -13.36 9.47 -11.54
C ASP A 17 -13.19 8.10 -10.85
N CYS A 18 -12.10 7.90 -10.12
CA CYS A 18 -11.81 6.65 -9.43
C CYS A 18 -12.44 6.59 -8.04
N ARG A 19 -12.94 5.40 -7.67
CA ARG A 19 -13.34 5.12 -6.28
C ARG A 19 -12.10 4.78 -5.44
N PRO A 20 -12.05 5.16 -4.14
CA PRO A 20 -10.90 4.87 -3.28
C PRO A 20 -10.43 3.42 -3.24
N ARG A 21 -11.36 2.48 -3.44
CA ARG A 21 -11.06 1.05 -3.51
C ARG A 21 -10.21 0.67 -4.74
N GLN A 22 -10.36 1.38 -5.86
CA GLN A 22 -9.64 1.09 -7.11
C GLN A 22 -8.16 1.43 -7.00
N TRP A 23 -7.78 2.44 -6.18
CA TRP A 23 -6.38 2.82 -5.98
C TRP A 23 -5.51 1.67 -5.45
N PHE A 24 -6.09 0.85 -4.55
CA PHE A 24 -5.35 -0.18 -3.81
C PHE A 24 -5.67 -1.61 -4.24
N GLN A 25 -6.64 -1.80 -5.13
CA GLN A 25 -7.07 -3.13 -5.58
C GLN A 25 -6.46 -3.44 -6.95
N GLN A 26 -5.82 -4.61 -7.07
CA GLN A 26 -5.44 -5.15 -8.38
C GLN A 26 -6.70 -5.54 -9.19
N SER A 27 -6.75 -5.07 -10.43
CA SER A 27 -7.88 -5.28 -11.34
C SER A 27 -7.42 -5.08 -12.79
N ASP A 28 -7.39 -6.15 -13.58
CA ASP A 28 -6.93 -6.10 -14.98
C ASP A 28 -7.71 -5.09 -15.82
N ALA A 29 -9.01 -4.94 -15.56
CA ALA A 29 -9.84 -3.95 -16.24
C ALA A 29 -9.41 -2.50 -15.91
N PHE A 30 -9.05 -2.24 -14.65
CA PHE A 30 -8.61 -0.92 -14.22
C PHE A 30 -7.19 -0.63 -14.71
N ASP A 31 -6.30 -1.60 -14.58
CA ASP A 31 -4.93 -1.50 -15.09
C ASP A 31 -4.92 -1.28 -16.63
N GLY A 32 -5.84 -1.91 -17.36
CA GLY A 32 -6.07 -1.68 -18.79
C GLY A 32 -6.56 -0.25 -19.12
N GLU A 33 -7.47 0.30 -18.30
CA GLU A 33 -7.94 1.68 -18.43
C GLU A 33 -6.80 2.69 -18.18
N VAL A 34 -6.01 2.50 -17.11
CA VAL A 34 -4.85 3.35 -16.79
C VAL A 34 -3.83 3.28 -17.93
N ARG A 35 -3.53 2.07 -18.44
CA ARG A 35 -2.62 1.88 -19.57
C ARG A 35 -3.10 2.60 -20.83
N SER A 36 -4.38 2.49 -21.16
CA SER A 36 -4.94 3.11 -22.37
C SER A 36 -4.92 4.63 -22.30
N ARG A 37 -5.18 5.23 -21.13
CA ARG A 37 -5.31 6.70 -20.99
C ARG A 37 -3.99 7.40 -20.68
N PHE A 38 -3.16 6.79 -19.85
CA PHE A 38 -1.98 7.43 -19.28
C PHE A 38 -0.68 6.68 -19.57
N GLY A 39 -0.72 5.56 -20.29
CA GLY A 39 0.47 4.79 -20.70
C GLY A 39 1.60 5.64 -21.28
N PRO A 40 1.36 6.41 -22.36
CA PRO A 40 2.37 7.30 -22.96
C PRO A 40 2.94 8.29 -21.95
N LEU A 41 2.07 8.96 -21.19
CA LEU A 41 2.46 9.97 -20.22
C LEU A 41 3.28 9.39 -19.05
N THR A 42 2.95 8.18 -18.59
CA THR A 42 3.75 7.48 -17.58
C THR A 42 5.13 7.08 -18.12
N MET A 43 5.23 6.69 -19.39
CA MET A 43 6.55 6.43 -20.01
C MET A 43 7.39 7.70 -20.11
N GLU A 44 6.80 8.83 -20.49
CA GLU A 44 7.49 10.15 -20.51
C GLU A 44 7.96 10.54 -19.09
N ALA A 45 7.12 10.34 -18.07
CA ALA A 45 7.47 10.57 -16.67
C ALA A 45 8.67 9.72 -16.23
N LEU A 46 8.63 8.40 -16.50
CA LEU A 46 9.70 7.47 -16.17
C LEU A 46 11.00 7.76 -16.93
N ALA A 47 10.90 8.34 -18.13
CA ALA A 47 12.05 8.81 -18.91
C ALA A 47 12.60 10.18 -18.44
N GLY A 48 12.01 10.79 -17.41
CA GLY A 48 12.44 12.09 -16.87
C GLY A 48 12.05 13.29 -17.75
N GLN A 49 11.12 13.14 -18.69
CA GLN A 49 10.74 14.20 -19.63
C GLN A 49 9.74 15.20 -19.05
N LEU A 50 9.14 14.89 -17.90
CA LEU A 50 8.14 15.71 -17.23
C LEU A 50 8.67 16.39 -15.95
N THR A 51 9.98 16.53 -15.78
CA THR A 51 10.60 17.10 -14.57
C THR A 51 10.08 18.49 -14.20
N ALA A 52 9.79 19.33 -15.20
CA ALA A 52 9.20 20.67 -15.00
C ALA A 52 7.84 20.64 -14.28
N TRP A 53 7.12 19.51 -14.29
CA TRP A 53 5.88 19.39 -13.51
C TRP A 53 6.13 19.46 -12.02
N GLY A 54 7.34 19.13 -11.57
CA GLY A 54 7.75 19.21 -10.18
C GLY A 54 7.94 20.63 -9.65
N GLU A 55 7.72 21.68 -10.46
CA GLU A 55 7.86 23.08 -10.02
C GLU A 55 6.57 23.62 -9.36
N GLU A 56 5.43 22.98 -9.58
CA GLU A 56 4.11 23.40 -9.10
C GLU A 56 3.41 22.26 -8.35
N PRO A 57 2.57 22.54 -7.33
CA PRO A 57 2.01 21.52 -6.45
C PRO A 57 1.08 20.53 -7.17
N ASP A 58 0.17 21.01 -8.02
CA ASP A 58 -0.78 20.13 -8.71
C ASP A 58 -0.10 19.24 -9.75
N SER A 59 0.77 19.82 -10.59
CA SER A 59 1.52 19.01 -11.56
C SER A 59 2.55 18.11 -10.90
N GLY A 60 3.13 18.52 -9.77
CA GLY A 60 4.02 17.69 -8.97
C GLY A 60 3.28 16.47 -8.41
N LEU A 61 2.08 16.65 -7.86
CA LEU A 61 1.29 15.52 -7.39
C LEU A 61 0.89 14.59 -8.54
N ALA A 62 0.53 15.13 -9.71
CA ALA A 62 0.28 14.33 -10.89
C ALA A 62 1.52 13.52 -11.30
N LEU A 63 2.71 14.12 -11.23
CA LEU A 63 3.96 13.43 -11.52
C LEU A 63 4.25 12.30 -10.50
N VAL A 64 4.00 12.52 -9.20
CA VAL A 64 4.07 11.44 -8.19
C VAL A 64 3.13 10.29 -8.54
N LEU A 65 1.89 10.58 -8.94
CA LEU A 65 0.95 9.52 -9.34
C LEU A 65 1.46 8.72 -10.55
N LEU A 66 2.04 9.39 -11.55
CA LEU A 66 2.61 8.71 -12.73
C LEU A 66 3.78 7.79 -12.34
N LEU A 67 4.70 8.30 -11.52
CA LEU A 67 5.94 7.61 -11.14
C LEU A 67 5.71 6.48 -10.12
N ASP A 68 4.77 6.65 -9.19
CA ASP A 68 4.59 5.73 -8.06
C ASP A 68 3.33 4.87 -8.14
N GLN A 69 2.21 5.40 -8.67
CA GLN A 69 0.97 4.64 -8.76
C GLN A 69 0.86 3.99 -10.14
N PHE A 70 0.88 4.78 -11.21
CA PHE A 70 0.58 4.30 -12.56
C PHE A 70 1.66 3.36 -13.07
N SER A 71 2.93 3.59 -12.75
CA SER A 71 4.01 2.63 -12.98
C SER A 71 3.64 1.23 -12.46
N ARG A 72 3.08 1.13 -11.24
CA ARG A 72 2.64 -0.15 -10.65
C ARG A 72 1.41 -0.75 -11.30
N GLN A 73 0.49 0.05 -11.84
CA GLN A 73 -0.64 -0.45 -12.63
C GLN A 73 -0.19 -0.95 -14.02
N LEU A 74 0.77 -0.25 -14.65
CA LEU A 74 1.25 -0.56 -16.00
C LEU A 74 2.21 -1.75 -16.03
N TYR A 75 3.03 -1.93 -14.99
CA TYR A 75 4.14 -2.88 -14.98
C TYR A 75 4.01 -3.89 -13.83
N ARG A 76 2.80 -4.39 -13.59
CA ARG A 76 2.54 -5.44 -12.59
C ARG A 76 3.56 -6.57 -12.74
N ASP A 77 4.14 -6.96 -11.60
CA ASP A 77 5.14 -8.03 -11.48
C ASP A 77 6.41 -7.85 -12.33
N GLN A 78 6.70 -6.62 -12.77
CA GLN A 78 7.88 -6.24 -13.56
C GLN A 78 8.72 -5.20 -12.81
N PRO A 79 10.04 -5.11 -13.07
CA PRO A 79 10.91 -4.17 -12.36
C PRO A 79 10.57 -2.69 -12.64
N GLU A 80 10.00 -2.40 -13.80
CA GLU A 80 9.57 -1.05 -14.22
C GLU A 80 8.46 -0.47 -13.33
N ALA A 81 7.75 -1.30 -12.56
CA ALA A 81 6.79 -0.82 -11.55
C ALA A 81 7.46 -0.05 -10.40
N PHE A 82 8.79 -0.16 -10.27
CA PHE A 82 9.57 0.44 -9.18
C PHE A 82 10.59 1.47 -9.68
N SER A 83 10.73 1.66 -11.00
CA SER A 83 11.76 2.54 -11.57
C SER A 83 11.55 4.02 -11.27
N GLY A 84 10.30 4.42 -10.99
CA GLY A 84 9.94 5.78 -10.57
C GLY A 84 10.07 6.06 -9.08
N ASP A 85 10.30 5.04 -8.22
CA ASP A 85 10.22 5.16 -6.76
C ASP A 85 11.13 6.27 -6.21
N ALA A 86 12.39 6.33 -6.67
CA ALA A 86 13.37 7.31 -6.20
C ALA A 86 13.00 8.76 -6.60
N ALA A 87 12.53 8.96 -7.83
CA ALA A 87 12.12 10.27 -8.32
C ALA A 87 10.84 10.75 -7.63
N ALA A 88 9.87 9.85 -7.42
CA ALA A 88 8.65 10.16 -6.68
C ALA A 88 8.96 10.56 -5.22
N LEU A 89 9.85 9.83 -4.55
CA LEU A 89 10.28 10.16 -3.18
C LEU A 89 11.00 11.51 -3.10
N ALA A 90 11.86 11.83 -4.06
CA ALA A 90 12.52 13.12 -4.12
C ALA A 90 11.49 14.26 -4.23
N LEU A 91 10.46 14.09 -5.06
CA LEU A 91 9.40 15.07 -5.22
C LEU A 91 8.51 15.19 -3.98
N SER A 92 8.23 14.08 -3.29
CA SER A 92 7.54 14.09 -1.99
C SER A 92 8.30 14.88 -0.93
N ARG A 93 9.63 14.75 -0.87
CA ARG A 93 10.48 15.55 0.02
C ARG A 93 10.46 17.03 -0.35
N GLN A 94 10.55 17.34 -1.64
CA GLN A 94 10.42 18.72 -2.11
C GLN A 94 9.08 19.34 -1.72
N ALA A 95 7.97 18.60 -1.86
CA ALA A 95 6.64 19.07 -1.46
C ALA A 95 6.53 19.37 0.05
N LEU A 96 7.28 18.66 0.89
CA LEU A 96 7.41 19.00 2.32
C LEU A 96 8.17 20.31 2.51
N THR A 97 9.32 20.47 1.85
CA THR A 97 10.15 21.69 1.94
C THR A 97 9.42 22.93 1.43
N CYS A 98 8.66 22.80 0.34
CA CYS A 98 7.88 23.88 -0.25
C CYS A 98 6.56 24.18 0.49
N GLY A 99 6.20 23.42 1.53
CA GLY A 99 4.97 23.62 2.29
C GLY A 99 3.69 23.09 1.64
N TRP A 100 3.78 22.52 0.44
CA TRP A 100 2.62 22.06 -0.35
C TRP A 100 1.74 21.04 0.38
N LEU A 101 2.33 20.15 1.19
CA LEU A 101 1.54 19.22 2.00
C LEU A 101 0.73 19.90 3.10
N SER A 102 1.25 21.00 3.66
CA SER A 102 0.58 21.73 4.73
C SER A 102 -0.59 22.55 4.17
N ASP A 103 -0.43 23.07 2.96
CA ASP A 103 -1.43 23.90 2.27
C ASP A 103 -2.52 23.05 1.58
N GLU A 104 -2.27 21.77 1.32
CA GLU A 104 -3.22 20.85 0.69
C GLU A 104 -4.37 20.46 1.64
N ALA A 105 -5.56 20.99 1.37
CA ALA A 105 -6.76 20.69 2.14
C ALA A 105 -7.20 19.22 2.00
N SER A 106 -7.04 18.63 0.81
CA SER A 106 -7.51 17.28 0.50
C SER A 106 -6.63 16.22 1.14
N ARG A 107 -7.20 15.50 2.13
CA ARG A 107 -6.50 14.40 2.80
C ARG A 107 -6.05 13.27 1.84
N PRO A 108 -6.87 12.81 0.87
CA PRO A 108 -6.40 11.86 -0.13
C PRO A 108 -5.18 12.37 -0.91
N ARG A 109 -5.15 13.64 -1.31
CA ARG A 109 -4.00 14.21 -2.01
C ARG A 109 -2.74 14.22 -1.15
N ARG A 110 -2.84 14.64 0.12
CA ARG A 110 -1.75 14.53 1.11
C ARG A 110 -1.24 13.10 1.28
N GLN A 111 -2.16 12.12 1.29
CA GLN A 111 -1.78 10.71 1.37
C GLN A 111 -0.93 10.29 0.15
N PHE A 112 -1.35 10.63 -1.07
CA PHE A 112 -0.59 10.25 -2.28
C PHE A 112 0.75 10.96 -2.41
N TRP A 113 0.87 12.18 -1.89
CA TRP A 113 2.19 12.79 -1.70
C TRP A 113 3.11 11.99 -0.78
N LEU A 114 2.57 11.23 0.18
CA LEU A 114 3.36 10.47 1.15
C LEU A 114 3.53 8.98 0.79
N MET A 115 2.81 8.47 -0.22
CA MET A 115 2.93 7.09 -0.66
C MET A 115 4.37 6.69 -1.06
N PRO A 116 5.19 7.56 -1.68
CA PRO A 116 6.58 7.20 -1.99
C PRO A 116 7.43 6.83 -0.76
N PHE A 117 7.19 7.43 0.41
CA PHE A 117 7.86 7.03 1.66
C PHE A 117 7.51 5.59 2.07
N LEU A 118 6.24 5.19 1.90
CA LEU A 118 5.78 3.81 2.17
C LEU A 118 6.42 2.78 1.25
N HIS A 119 6.80 3.21 0.05
CA HIS A 119 7.31 2.35 -1.00
C HIS A 119 8.83 2.27 -1.04
N SER A 120 9.54 3.14 -0.33
CA SER A 120 10.99 3.01 -0.19
C SER A 120 11.37 1.72 0.56
N GLU A 121 12.41 1.05 0.09
CA GLU A 121 13.06 -0.06 0.79
C GLU A 121 14.18 0.42 1.75
N THR A 122 14.32 1.74 1.94
CA THR A 122 15.24 2.34 2.92
C THR A 122 14.50 2.60 4.23
N LEU A 123 15.02 2.03 5.33
CA LEU A 123 14.41 2.20 6.65
C LEU A 123 14.29 3.68 7.07
N ALA A 124 15.33 4.48 6.83
CA ALA A 124 15.35 5.90 7.18
C ALA A 124 14.24 6.70 6.47
N ASP A 125 14.01 6.44 5.19
CA ASP A 125 12.92 7.09 4.44
C ASP A 125 11.56 6.75 5.07
N LEU A 126 11.34 5.47 5.40
CA LEU A 126 10.09 5.05 6.01
C LEU A 126 9.89 5.64 7.42
N GLU A 127 10.96 5.73 8.22
CA GLU A 127 10.94 6.34 9.56
C GLU A 127 10.67 7.85 9.50
N GLU A 128 11.18 8.55 8.48
CA GLU A 128 10.82 9.94 8.17
C GLU A 128 9.33 10.07 7.80
N GLY A 129 8.82 9.13 6.99
CA GLY A 129 7.45 9.15 6.49
C GLY A 129 6.37 8.80 7.53
N ILE A 130 6.65 7.94 8.50
CA ILE A 130 5.66 7.50 9.51
C ILE A 130 4.95 8.66 10.24
N PRO A 131 5.65 9.62 10.88
CA PRO A 131 4.99 10.72 11.58
C PRO A 131 4.18 11.62 10.63
N LEU A 132 4.62 11.77 9.37
CA LEU A 132 3.91 12.52 8.35
C LEU A 132 2.61 11.82 7.96
N LEU A 133 2.65 10.51 7.76
CA LEU A 133 1.47 9.70 7.46
C LEU A 133 0.47 9.72 8.61
N GLU A 134 0.94 9.63 9.86
CA GLU A 134 0.09 9.75 11.05
C GLU A 134 -0.62 11.10 11.12
N ARG A 135 0.07 12.18 10.74
CA ARG A 135 -0.47 13.54 10.77
C ARG A 135 -1.39 13.86 9.58
N PHE A 136 -1.01 13.46 8.38
CA PHE A 136 -1.59 13.96 7.13
C PHE A 136 -2.41 12.93 6.34
N SER A 137 -2.27 11.63 6.64
CA SER A 137 -3.01 10.56 5.96
C SER A 137 -4.07 9.92 6.88
N ASP A 138 -4.53 8.70 6.56
CA ASP A 138 -5.46 7.93 7.38
C ASP A 138 -4.79 6.92 8.32
N PRO A 139 -5.46 6.55 9.45
CA PRO A 139 -4.88 5.62 10.41
C PRO A 139 -4.54 4.25 9.82
N ALA A 140 -5.25 3.80 8.78
CA ALA A 140 -4.94 2.52 8.14
C ALA A 140 -3.66 2.62 7.31
N THR A 141 -3.45 3.72 6.61
CA THR A 141 -2.20 3.99 5.88
C THR A 141 -1.00 4.11 6.83
N ALA A 142 -1.13 4.84 7.93
CA ALA A 142 -0.09 4.89 8.96
C ALA A 142 0.20 3.50 9.56
N ALA A 143 -0.82 2.67 9.78
CA ALA A 143 -0.63 1.30 10.23
C ALA A 143 0.09 0.41 9.19
N VAL A 144 -0.10 0.66 7.89
CA VAL A 144 0.69 0.01 6.83
C VAL A 144 2.16 0.43 6.93
N ALA A 145 2.45 1.71 7.17
CA ALA A 145 3.82 2.20 7.35
C ALA A 145 4.56 1.45 8.47
N ARG A 146 3.91 1.31 9.64
CA ARG A 146 4.50 0.59 10.78
C ARG A 146 4.76 -0.89 10.47
N LYS A 147 3.84 -1.55 9.75
CA LYS A 147 4.06 -2.93 9.28
C LYS A 147 5.21 -3.03 8.29
N ASN A 148 5.30 -2.09 7.34
CA ASN A 148 6.41 -2.05 6.39
C ASN A 148 7.74 -1.88 7.12
N ARG A 149 7.77 -1.11 8.22
CA ARG A 149 8.96 -0.93 9.06
C ARG A 149 9.42 -2.25 9.69
N GLU A 150 8.48 -3.05 10.19
CA GLU A 150 8.79 -4.40 10.70
C GLU A 150 9.39 -5.30 9.60
N LEU A 151 8.88 -5.19 8.37
CA LEU A 151 9.43 -5.94 7.23
C LEU A 151 10.84 -5.49 6.87
N LEU A 152 11.10 -4.18 6.81
CA LEU A 152 12.43 -3.65 6.53
C LEU A 152 13.43 -3.99 7.63
N LEU A 153 13.02 -3.96 8.90
CA LEU A 153 13.87 -4.40 10.01
C LEU A 153 14.21 -5.89 9.93
N ARG A 154 13.26 -6.73 9.49
CA ARG A 154 13.45 -8.18 9.42
C ARG A 154 14.23 -8.62 8.16
N PHE A 155 13.92 -8.03 7.01
CA PHE A 155 14.38 -8.50 5.71
C PHE A 155 15.31 -7.52 4.98
N GLY A 156 15.40 -6.26 5.43
CA GLY A 156 16.14 -5.19 4.75
C GLY A 156 15.52 -4.73 3.42
N ARG A 157 14.38 -5.31 3.02
CA ARG A 157 13.69 -5.08 1.75
C ARG A 157 12.25 -5.57 1.83
N TYR A 158 11.47 -5.41 0.78
CA TYR A 158 10.13 -5.98 0.65
C TYR A 158 10.17 -7.31 -0.13
N PRO A 159 9.96 -8.47 0.54
CA PRO A 159 10.09 -9.77 -0.12
C PRO A 159 9.13 -9.97 -1.29
N HIS A 160 7.98 -9.30 -1.26
CA HIS A 160 6.97 -9.40 -2.32
C HIS A 160 7.40 -8.77 -3.64
N ARG A 161 8.48 -7.98 -3.67
CA ARG A 161 9.07 -7.44 -4.89
C ARG A 161 10.17 -8.33 -5.47
N ASN A 162 10.58 -9.39 -4.76
CA ASN A 162 11.74 -10.19 -5.14
C ASN A 162 11.61 -10.79 -6.54
N ALA A 163 10.47 -11.42 -6.85
CA ALA A 163 10.24 -12.00 -8.18
C ALA A 163 10.32 -10.95 -9.30
N ALA A 164 9.63 -9.82 -9.13
CA ALA A 164 9.62 -8.73 -10.10
C ALA A 164 11.00 -8.09 -10.31
N LEU A 165 11.83 -8.03 -9.25
CA LEU A 165 13.17 -7.47 -9.30
C LEU A 165 14.27 -8.53 -9.59
N GLY A 166 13.90 -9.77 -9.91
CA GLY A 166 14.86 -10.85 -10.16
C GLY A 166 15.72 -11.25 -8.95
N ARG A 167 15.27 -10.96 -7.73
CA ARG A 167 15.98 -11.27 -6.49
C ARG A 167 15.60 -12.68 -6.02
N LEU A 168 16.59 -13.46 -5.59
CA LEU A 168 16.35 -14.72 -4.89
C LEU A 168 15.80 -14.44 -3.49
N SER A 169 14.72 -15.12 -3.13
CA SER A 169 14.15 -15.06 -1.78
C SER A 169 14.89 -16.00 -0.85
N THR A 170 15.10 -15.59 0.39
CA THR A 170 15.58 -16.50 1.45
C THR A 170 14.45 -17.43 1.91
N ALA A 171 14.78 -18.51 2.60
CA ALA A 171 13.77 -19.42 3.16
C ALA A 171 12.80 -18.71 4.14
N ASP A 172 13.29 -17.71 4.88
CA ASP A 172 12.45 -16.91 5.78
C ASP A 172 11.50 -15.98 5.00
N GLU A 173 11.99 -15.37 3.92
CA GLU A 173 11.19 -14.57 3.01
C GLU A 173 10.10 -15.40 2.31
N GLU A 174 10.43 -16.61 1.84
CA GLU A 174 9.46 -17.55 1.24
C GLU A 174 8.37 -17.95 2.25
N SER A 175 8.77 -18.29 3.47
CA SER A 175 7.85 -18.62 4.56
C SER A 175 6.92 -17.45 4.88
N TYR A 176 7.43 -16.22 4.88
CA TYR A 176 6.63 -15.02 5.02
C TYR A 176 5.67 -14.82 3.84
N LEU A 177 6.12 -14.97 2.60
CA LEU A 177 5.29 -14.82 1.40
C LEU A 177 4.12 -15.81 1.37
N LEU A 178 4.35 -17.05 1.82
CA LEU A 178 3.32 -18.08 1.94
C LEU A 178 2.28 -17.74 3.01
N THR A 179 2.64 -16.99 4.06
CA THR A 179 1.77 -16.78 5.24
C THR A 179 1.21 -15.37 5.37
N ARG A 180 1.75 -14.36 4.67
CA ARG A 180 1.37 -12.92 4.79
C ARG A 180 -0.11 -12.60 4.60
N HIS A 181 -0.84 -13.44 3.87
CA HIS A 181 -2.26 -13.25 3.56
C HIS A 181 -3.18 -14.03 4.51
N LEU A 182 -2.61 -14.91 5.34
CA LEU A 182 -3.34 -15.72 6.29
C LEU A 182 -3.71 -14.87 7.52
N PRO A 183 -4.91 -15.07 8.10
CA PRO A 183 -5.24 -14.49 9.38
C PRO A 183 -4.25 -14.93 10.47
N GLN A 184 -3.95 -14.03 11.40
CA GLN A 184 -3.13 -14.29 12.58
C GLN A 184 -4.01 -14.47 13.81
N CYS A 185 -3.56 -15.29 14.75
CA CYS A 185 -4.26 -15.52 16.00
C CYS A 185 -3.91 -14.47 17.05
N ASP A 186 -4.93 -13.84 17.66
CA ASP A 186 -4.78 -12.85 18.73
C ASP A 186 -4.32 -13.44 20.08
N CYS A 187 -4.08 -14.76 20.14
CA CYS A 187 -3.62 -15.46 21.34
C CYS A 187 -2.17 -15.92 21.23
N CYS A 188 -1.81 -16.56 20.11
CA CYS A 188 -0.48 -17.16 19.91
C CYS A 188 0.31 -16.57 18.74
N GLY A 189 -0.25 -15.60 18.00
CA GLY A 189 0.39 -14.99 16.82
C GLY A 189 0.44 -15.88 15.58
N LYS A 190 0.15 -17.19 15.69
CA LYS A 190 0.23 -18.12 14.55
C LYS A 190 -0.70 -17.71 13.40
N ALA A 191 -0.13 -17.68 12.21
CA ALA A 191 -0.86 -17.55 10.96
C ALA A 191 -1.45 -18.90 10.53
N GLY A 192 -2.62 -18.89 9.91
CA GLY A 192 -3.29 -20.14 9.51
C GLY A 192 -4.51 -19.91 8.63
N PRO A 193 -4.99 -20.94 7.91
CA PRO A 193 -6.06 -20.80 6.93
C PRO A 193 -7.45 -20.61 7.54
N LEU A 194 -7.60 -20.78 8.85
CA LEU A 194 -8.86 -20.87 9.55
C LEU A 194 -8.74 -20.27 10.96
N HIS A 195 -9.56 -19.27 11.26
CA HIS A 195 -9.68 -18.70 12.60
C HIS A 195 -11.14 -18.44 12.98
N TYR A 196 -11.42 -18.46 14.28
CA TYR A 196 -12.73 -18.23 14.85
C TYR A 196 -12.76 -16.90 15.61
N ARG A 197 -13.76 -16.07 15.31
CA ARG A 197 -14.02 -14.86 16.07
C ARG A 197 -14.83 -15.22 17.32
N VAL A 198 -14.24 -15.07 18.49
CA VAL A 198 -14.82 -15.53 19.77
C VAL A 198 -14.62 -14.51 20.89
N ARG A 199 -15.42 -14.62 21.94
CA ARG A 199 -15.24 -13.93 23.23
C ARG A 199 -15.80 -14.79 24.37
N SER A 200 -15.41 -14.49 25.60
CA SER A 200 -15.89 -15.14 26.83
C SER A 200 -15.96 -14.12 27.97
N ASP A 201 -16.45 -14.50 29.15
CA ASP A 201 -16.46 -13.59 30.30
C ASP A 201 -15.03 -13.22 30.74
N ALA A 202 -14.10 -14.18 30.67
CA ALA A 202 -12.68 -13.94 30.96
C ALA A 202 -11.99 -13.06 29.90
N ARG A 203 -12.55 -12.99 28.68
CA ARG A 203 -12.04 -12.20 27.55
C ARG A 203 -13.21 -11.55 26.82
N PRO A 204 -13.73 -10.42 27.33
CA PRO A 204 -14.98 -9.82 26.85
C PRO A 204 -14.84 -9.20 25.45
N GLU A 205 -13.61 -8.89 25.02
CA GLU A 205 -13.28 -8.40 23.69
C GLU A 205 -13.34 -9.52 22.64
N TRP A 206 -13.81 -9.16 21.44
CA TRP A 206 -13.80 -10.08 20.30
C TRP A 206 -12.37 -10.34 19.83
N ARG A 207 -11.98 -11.62 19.81
CA ARG A 207 -10.67 -12.08 19.34
C ARG A 207 -10.79 -13.06 18.21
N LEU A 208 -9.82 -13.02 17.31
CA LEU A 208 -9.64 -13.98 16.23
C LEU A 208 -8.65 -15.06 16.67
N THR A 209 -9.12 -16.30 16.78
CA THR A 209 -8.38 -17.40 17.41
C THR A 209 -8.17 -18.55 16.44
N CYS A 210 -6.97 -19.16 16.43
CA CYS A 210 -6.75 -20.39 15.68
C CYS A 210 -7.49 -21.56 16.36
N PRO A 211 -7.67 -22.71 15.70
CA PRO A 211 -8.40 -23.85 16.27
C PRO A 211 -7.83 -24.32 17.62
N GLU A 212 -6.50 -24.34 17.76
CA GLU A 212 -5.80 -24.74 19.00
C GLU A 212 -6.14 -23.80 20.17
N CYS A 213 -6.12 -22.47 19.95
CA CYS A 213 -6.43 -21.49 21.00
C CYS A 213 -7.95 -21.36 21.23
N TRP A 214 -8.76 -21.67 20.23
CA TRP A 214 -10.21 -21.63 20.34
C TRP A 214 -10.73 -22.72 21.28
N GLU A 215 -10.18 -23.93 21.22
CA GLU A 215 -10.67 -25.07 21.99
C GLU A 215 -10.82 -24.80 23.50
N PRO A 216 -9.81 -24.27 24.23
CA PRO A 216 -9.99 -23.93 25.62
C PRO A 216 -10.97 -22.75 25.84
N ILE A 217 -11.02 -21.77 24.94
CA ILE A 217 -11.93 -20.61 25.05
C ILE A 217 -13.39 -21.03 24.87
N SER A 218 -13.65 -22.01 24.01
CA SER A 218 -14.99 -22.54 23.72
C SER A 218 -15.70 -23.14 24.94
N ARG A 219 -14.92 -23.49 25.97
CA ARG A 219 -15.40 -24.08 27.22
C ARG A 219 -15.50 -23.07 28.36
N GLN A 220 -15.19 -21.79 28.12
CA GLN A 220 -15.23 -20.75 29.15
C GLN A 220 -16.66 -20.23 29.37
N PRO A 221 -17.02 -19.81 30.59
CA PRO A 221 -18.27 -19.11 30.86
C PRO A 221 -18.48 -17.90 29.93
N GLY A 222 -19.73 -17.68 29.54
CA GLY A 222 -20.11 -16.57 28.67
C GLY A 222 -19.56 -16.66 27.25
N TYR A 223 -19.09 -17.84 26.81
CA TYR A 223 -18.61 -18.05 25.45
C TYR A 223 -19.62 -17.57 24.40
N ARG A 224 -19.13 -16.79 23.43
CA ARG A 224 -19.89 -16.39 22.25
C ARG A 224 -19.07 -16.55 20.99
N TYR A 225 -19.72 -17.08 19.97
CA TYR A 225 -19.17 -17.25 18.63
C TYR A 225 -19.64 -16.13 17.69
N GLY A 226 -18.71 -15.54 16.94
CA GLY A 226 -18.94 -14.39 16.07
C GLY A 226 -18.60 -14.66 14.59
N GLY A 227 -18.33 -15.92 14.22
CA GLY A 227 -18.08 -16.35 12.85
C GLY A 227 -16.67 -16.90 12.58
N THR A 228 -16.51 -17.46 11.38
CA THR A 228 -15.24 -18.02 10.90
C THR A 228 -14.58 -17.09 9.89
N ARG A 229 -13.27 -16.88 10.01
CA ARG A 229 -12.43 -16.29 8.97
C ARG A 229 -11.63 -17.39 8.28
N LYS A 230 -11.78 -17.51 6.96
CA LYS A 230 -11.01 -18.45 6.13
C LYS A 230 -10.10 -17.65 5.18
N ALA A 231 -8.92 -18.16 4.88
CA ALA A 231 -7.98 -17.53 3.94
C ALA A 231 -8.61 -17.29 2.54
N ASN A 232 -9.51 -18.17 2.11
CA ASN A 232 -10.04 -18.18 0.74
C ASN A 232 -11.29 -17.32 0.49
N ARG A 233 -11.41 -16.13 1.12
CA ARG A 233 -12.49 -15.20 0.74
C ARG A 233 -12.20 -14.37 -0.52
N ARG A 234 -10.94 -14.35 -1.02
CA ARG A 234 -10.52 -13.54 -2.18
C ARG A 234 -10.20 -14.32 -3.47
N GLN A 235 -10.13 -15.66 -3.43
CA GLN A 235 -9.99 -16.53 -4.62
C GLN A 235 -11.33 -17.14 -5.07
N ARG A 236 -12.47 -16.52 -4.75
CA ARG A 236 -13.69 -16.81 -5.52
C ARG A 236 -13.54 -16.09 -6.85
N LYS A 237 -12.99 -16.83 -7.83
CA LYS A 237 -13.03 -16.58 -9.27
C LYS A 237 -14.14 -15.59 -9.63
N ARG A 238 -13.78 -14.43 -10.16
CA ARG A 238 -14.45 -13.71 -11.25
C ARG A 238 -13.44 -12.78 -11.90
#